data_AF-A0A959X771-F1
#
_entry.id   AF-A0A959X771-F1
#
_cell.length_a   1.000
_cell.length_b   1.000
_cell.length_c   1.000
_cell.angle_alpha   90.00
_cell.angle_beta   90.00
_cell.angle_gamma   90.00
#
_symmetry.space_group_name_H-M   'P 1'
#
loop_
_entity.id
_entity.type
_entity.pdbx_description
1 polymer ?
#
loop_
_entity_poly.entity_id
_entity_poly.type
_entity_poly.pdbx_seq_one_letter_code
_entity_poly.pdbx_strand_id
1 'polypeptide(L)' 'MKGIVIFSGSAHPELADEVCAQLGRERSGARISRFSNDCLQAQLLTNCR' A
#
# COMPACT_ATOMS: atom_id res chain seq x y z
N MET A 1 -20.25 4.19 -6.28
CA MET A 1 -19.15 3.71 -7.13
C MET A 1 -17.95 3.44 -6.25
N LYS A 2 -17.56 2.17 -6.06
CA LYS A 2 -16.38 1.82 -5.24
C LYS A 2 -15.13 2.32 -5.97
N GLY A 3 -14.40 3.24 -5.35
CA GLY A 3 -13.11 3.72 -5.87
C GLY A 3 -12.04 2.64 -5.78
N ILE A 4 -11.00 2.76 -6.59
CA ILE A 4 -9.82 1.90 -6.52
C ILE A 4 -8.93 2.39 -5.38
N VAL A 5 -8.49 1.47 -4.53
CA VAL A 5 -7.56 1.71 -3.41
C VAL A 5 -6.22 1.06 -3.78
N ILE A 6 -5.13 1.81 -3.66
CA ILE A 6 -3.78 1.35 -4.05
C ILE A 6 -2.90 1.35 -2.81
N PHE A 7 -2.20 0.24 -2.57
CA PHE A 7 -1.22 0.09 -1.50
C PHE A 7 0.13 -0.31 -2.09
N SER A 8 1.23 -0.04 -1.37
CA SER A 8 2.57 -0.51 -1.74
C SER A 8 3.26 -1.15 -0.55
N GLY A 9 4.04 -2.19 -0.85
CA GLY A 9 5.05 -2.71 0.06
C GLY A 9 6.34 -1.88 0.03
N SER A 10 7.40 -2.43 0.62
CA SER A 10 8.71 -1.77 0.73
C SER A 10 9.65 -1.98 -0.47
N ALA A 11 9.27 -2.83 -1.44
CA ALA A 11 10.16 -3.20 -2.54
C ALA A 11 10.45 -2.05 -3.51
N HIS A 12 9.43 -1.24 -3.86
CA HIS A 12 9.58 -0.10 -4.77
C HIS A 12 8.44 0.93 -4.55
N PRO A 13 8.46 1.70 -3.45
CA PRO A 13 7.40 2.67 -3.16
C PRO A 13 7.26 3.76 -4.23
N GLU A 14 8.38 4.19 -4.83
CA GLU A 14 8.38 5.23 -5.86
C GLU A 14 7.58 4.83 -7.11
N LEU A 15 7.75 3.60 -7.62
CA LEU A 15 6.97 3.08 -8.74
C LEU A 15 5.46 3.07 -8.43
N ALA A 16 5.09 2.70 -7.20
CA ALA A 16 3.68 2.72 -6.81
C ALA A 16 3.13 4.14 -6.77
N ASP A 17 3.92 5.12 -6.33
CA ASP A 17 3.55 6.53 -6.32
C ASP A 17 3.44 7.08 -7.77
N GLU A 18 4.30 6.66 -8.70
CA GLU A 18 4.18 6.98 -10.13
C GLU A 18 2.89 6.43 -10.76
N VAL A 19 2.55 5.18 -10.47
CA VAL A 19 1.28 4.57 -10.92
C VAL A 19 0.08 5.34 -10.36
N CYS A 20 0.14 5.72 -9.08
CA CYS A 20 -0.90 6.54 -8.44
C CYS A 20 -1.05 7.91 -9.13
N ALA A 21 0.06 8.57 -9.46
CA ALA A 21 0.06 9.85 -10.17
C ALA A 21 -0.59 9.74 -11.55
N GLN A 22 -0.29 8.69 -12.32
CA GLN A 22 -0.93 8.44 -13.63
C GLN A 22 -2.45 8.19 -13.50
N LEU A 23 -2.89 7.64 -12.37
CA LEU A 23 -4.30 7.38 -12.07
C LEU A 23 -5.01 8.55 -11.39
N GLY A 24 -4.31 9.66 -11.10
CA GLY A 24 -4.85 10.81 -10.37
C GLY A 24 -5.30 10.46 -8.95
N ARG A 25 -4.56 9.56 -8.28
CA ARG A 25 -4.87 9.05 -6.93
C ARG A 25 -3.66 9.17 -6.02
N GLU A 26 -3.90 9.05 -4.72
CA GLU A 26 -2.86 8.89 -3.71
C GLU A 26 -2.79 7.44 -3.23
N ARG A 27 -1.60 7.03 -2.85
CA ARG A 27 -1.38 5.72 -2.23
C ARG A 27 -2.00 5.69 -0.84
N SER A 28 -2.78 4.65 -0.58
CA SER A 28 -3.40 4.40 0.71
C SER A 28 -2.40 3.82 1.72
N GLY A 29 -2.63 4.12 2.99
CA GLY A 29 -1.73 3.73 4.08
C GLY A 29 -1.69 2.22 4.28
N ALA A 30 -0.49 1.65 4.22
CA ALA A 30 -0.21 0.30 4.67
C ALA A 30 1.03 0.30 5.55
N ARG A 31 0.97 -0.43 6.67
CA ARG A 31 2.13 -0.68 7.52
C ARG A 31 2.64 -2.08 7.23
N ILE A 32 3.89 -2.15 6.78
CA ILE A 32 4.61 -3.41 6.59
C ILE A 32 5.65 -3.53 7.70
N SER A 33 5.70 -4.67 8.39
CA SER A 33 6.73 -4.95 9.38
C SER A 33 7.20 -6.40 9.27
N ARG A 34 8.43 -6.66 9.72
CA ARG A 34 8.99 -8.02 9.82
C ARG A 34 9.11 -8.37 11.30
N PHE A 35 8.58 -9.52 11.68
CA PHE A 35 8.73 -10.04 13.04
C PHE A 35 10.06 -10.75 13.22
N SER A 36 10.41 -11.07 14.47
CA SER A 36 11.66 -11.76 14.82
C SER A 36 11.77 -13.16 14.22
N ASN A 37 10.66 -13.77 13.81
CA ASN A 37 10.60 -15.06 13.12
C ASN A 37 10.62 -14.93 11.58
N ASP A 38 11.03 -13.77 11.08
CA ASP A 38 11.03 -13.40 9.65
C ASP A 38 9.67 -13.37 8.96
N CYS A 39 8.56 -13.64 9.66
CA CYS A 39 7.24 -13.45 9.09
C CYS A 39 6.99 -11.97 8.79
N LEU A 40 6.38 -11.73 7.64
CA LEU A 40 5.91 -10.39 7.25
C LEU A 40 4.49 -10.16 7.75
N GLN A 41 4.29 -9.02 8.39
CA GLN A 41 2.98 -8.46 8.70
C GLN A 41 2.65 -7.36 7.69
N ALA A 42 1.40 -7.37 7.22
CA ALA A 42 0.80 -6.26 6.50
C ALA A 42 -0.48 -5.82 7.20
N GLN A 43 -0.57 -4.53 7.54
CA GLN A 43 -1.77 -3.92 8.08
C GLN A 43 -2.24 -2.82 7.13
N LEU A 44 -3.46 -2.95 6.61
CA LEU A 44 -4.10 -1.90 5.83
C LEU A 44 -4.71 -0.87 6.77
N LEU A 45 -4.32 0.40 6.63
CA LEU A 45 -4.76 1.50 7.50
C LEU A 45 -6.00 2.21 6.92
N THR A 46 -6.76 1.51 6.09
CA THR A 46 -7.93 2.05 5.36
C THR A 46 -9.01 0.98 5.27
N ASN A 47 -10.29 1.37 5.38
CA ASN A 47 -11.40 0.46 5.18
C ASN A 47 -11.48 0.02 3.71
N CYS A 48 -11.51 -1.30 3.48
CA CYS A 48 -11.49 -1.90 2.14
C CYS A 48 -12.81 -2.61 1.77
N ARG A 49 -13.86 -2.50 2.58
CA ARG A 49 -15.10 -3.30 2.46
C ARG A 49 -16.11 -2.68 1.50
#